data_AF-A0A2R6KAL4-F1
#
_entry.id   AF-A0A2R6KAL4-F1
#
_cell.length_a   1.000
_cell.length_b   1.000
_cell.length_c   1.000
_cell.angle_alpha   90.00
_cell.angle_beta   90.00
_cell.angle_gamma   90.00
#
_symmetry.space_group_name_H-M   'P 1'
#
loop_
_entity.id
_entity.type
_entity.pdbx_description
1 polymer ?
#
loop_
_entity_poly.entity_id
_entity_poly.type
_entity_poly.pdbx_seq_one_letter_code
_entity_poly.pdbx_strand_id
1 'polypeptide(L)'
;MHENFSTPRREGFVRTARSETDTDDSDDLAYAVGRYVLDDISIGRAAELAGVSRWRMADVLRGHGVELRLGPESIDEARAEAEGRLGEYLANDE
;
A
#
# COMPACT_ATOMS: atom_id res chain seq x y z
N MET A 1 8.01 26.61 -48.86
CA MET A 1 7.21 27.29 -47.82
C MET A 1 5.75 27.17 -48.28
N HIS A 2 4.81 26.45 -47.68
CA HIS A 2 4.68 25.76 -46.40
C HIS A 2 3.81 24.51 -46.61
N GLU A 3 4.03 23.51 -45.77
CA GLU A 3 3.34 22.21 -45.75
C GLU A 3 1.92 22.35 -45.17
N ASN A 4 0.93 21.74 -45.83
CA ASN A 4 -0.44 21.61 -45.34
C ASN A 4 -0.59 20.26 -44.63
N PHE A 5 -0.41 20.24 -43.31
CA PHE A 5 -0.86 19.16 -42.44
C PHE A 5 -1.80 19.74 -41.39
N SER A 6 -3.07 19.92 -41.78
CA SER A 6 -4.14 20.22 -40.83
C SER A 6 -4.93 18.94 -40.57
N THR A 7 -4.60 18.27 -39.49
CA THR A 7 -5.58 17.55 -38.67
C THR A 7 -5.03 17.48 -37.25
N PRO A 8 -5.73 18.03 -36.24
CA PRO A 8 -5.30 17.86 -34.86
C PRO A 8 -5.46 16.39 -34.44
N ARG A 9 -4.41 15.89 -33.79
CA ARG A 9 -4.31 14.56 -33.17
C ARG A 9 -5.51 14.27 -32.28
N ARG A 10 -5.97 13.02 -32.36
CA ARG A 10 -6.83 12.37 -31.38
C ARG A 10 -6.10 12.29 -30.05
N GLU A 11 -6.75 12.73 -28.97
CA GLU A 11 -6.51 12.24 -27.61
C GLU A 11 -7.71 12.62 -26.73
N GLY A 12 -8.73 11.78 -26.76
CA GLY A 12 -9.64 11.67 -25.62
C GLY A 12 -8.96 10.75 -24.62
N PHE A 13 -8.41 11.29 -23.54
CA PHE A 13 -8.02 10.48 -22.40
C PHE A 13 -8.28 11.20 -21.08
N VAL A 14 -9.12 10.52 -20.29
CA VAL A 14 -9.28 10.54 -18.84
C VAL A 14 -9.75 11.82 -18.16
N ARG A 15 -10.98 11.72 -17.64
CA ARG A 15 -11.43 12.47 -16.47
C ARG A 15 -10.47 12.16 -15.31
N THR A 16 -9.58 13.08 -14.98
CA THR A 16 -8.93 13.07 -13.67
C THR A 16 -9.95 13.55 -12.63
N ALA A 17 -10.78 12.64 -12.14
CA ALA A 17 -11.42 12.81 -10.84
C ALA A 17 -10.36 12.42 -9.80
N ARG A 18 -9.52 13.39 -9.42
CA ARG A 18 -8.58 13.25 -8.31
C ARG A 18 -8.82 14.40 -7.35
N SER A 19 -9.59 14.15 -6.29
CA SER A 19 -9.64 15.00 -5.08
C SER A 19 -10.33 14.35 -3.88
N GLU A 20 -10.56 13.04 -3.88
CA GLU A 20 -11.13 12.33 -2.71
C GLU A 20 -10.16 11.26 -2.21
N THR A 21 -9.56 10.46 -3.10
CA THR A 21 -8.71 9.32 -2.71
C THR A 21 -7.35 9.67 -2.10
N ASP A 22 -6.71 10.79 -2.44
CA ASP A 22 -5.35 11.07 -1.94
C ASP A 22 -5.32 11.35 -0.42
N THR A 23 -6.44 11.74 0.19
CA THR A 23 -6.52 11.93 1.65
C THR A 23 -6.71 10.58 2.35
N ASP A 24 -7.61 9.74 1.83
CA ASP A 24 -7.83 8.39 2.34
C ASP A 24 -6.55 7.54 2.25
N ASP A 25 -5.84 7.58 1.11
CA ASP A 25 -4.55 6.91 0.91
C ASP A 25 -3.49 7.36 1.94
N SER A 26 -3.54 8.63 2.36
CA SER A 26 -2.62 9.19 3.36
C SER A 26 -3.00 8.77 4.78
N ASP A 27 -4.30 8.72 5.09
CA ASP A 27 -4.81 8.32 6.40
C ASP A 27 -4.58 6.82 6.64
N ASP A 28 -4.78 5.98 5.61
CA ASP A 28 -4.49 4.55 5.66
C ASP A 28 -2.99 4.28 5.88
N LEU A 29 -2.12 5.06 5.22
CA LEU A 29 -0.69 4.98 5.42
C LEU A 29 -0.28 5.37 6.85
N ALA A 30 -0.83 6.47 7.37
CA ALA A 30 -0.56 6.91 8.74
C ALA A 30 -1.03 5.88 9.77
N TYR A 31 -2.22 5.32 9.57
CA TYR A 31 -2.77 4.26 10.41
C TYR A 31 -1.88 3.01 10.39
N ALA A 32 -1.48 2.53 9.21
CA ALA A 32 -0.62 1.37 9.06
C ALA A 32 0.75 1.55 9.72
N VAL A 33 1.37 2.74 9.58
CA VAL A 33 2.63 3.07 10.27
C VAL A 33 2.45 3.04 11.78
N GLY A 34 1.35 3.61 12.29
CA GLY A 34 1.02 3.57 13.72
C GLY A 34 0.90 2.14 14.25
N ARG A 35 0.20 1.26 13.53
CA ARG A 35 0.07 -0.16 13.89
C ARG A 35 1.43 -0.89 13.88
N TYR A 36 2.28 -0.61 12.90
CA TYR A 36 3.62 -1.22 12.85
C TYR A 36 4.51 -0.79 14.03
N VAL A 37 4.55 0.52 14.33
CA VAL A 37 5.39 1.06 15.41
C VAL A 37 4.97 0.55 16.78
N LEU A 38 3.68 0.29 16.97
CA LEU A 38 3.15 -0.32 18.19
C LEU A 38 3.40 -1.84 18.26
N ASP A 39 4.12 -2.41 17.29
CA ASP A 39 4.46 -3.83 17.15
C ASP A 39 3.22 -4.74 17.04
N ASP A 40 2.08 -4.17 16.62
CA ASP A 40 0.84 -4.93 16.47
C ASP A 40 0.85 -5.82 15.22
N ILE A 41 1.63 -5.44 14.21
CA ILE A 41 1.62 -6.08 12.88
C ILE A 41 3.00 -6.05 12.21
N SER A 42 3.24 -7.03 11.34
CA SER A 42 4.42 -7.08 10.49
C SER A 42 4.45 -5.94 9.46
N ILE A 43 5.62 -5.69 8.86
CA ILE A 43 5.77 -4.76 7.74
C ILE A 43 4.93 -5.17 6.52
N GLY A 44 4.72 -6.48 6.32
CA GLY A 44 3.91 -7.00 5.23
C GLY A 44 2.44 -6.63 5.42
N ARG A 45 1.91 -6.85 6.63
CA ARG A 45 0.52 -6.51 6.96
C ARG A 45 0.29 -5.00 7.01
N ALA A 46 1.26 -4.23 7.47
CA ALA A 46 1.19 -2.77 7.39
C ALA A 46 1.12 -2.29 5.93
N ALA A 47 1.93 -2.87 5.04
CA ALA A 47 1.91 -2.51 3.63
C ALA A 47 0.57 -2.85 2.95
N GLU A 48 -0.04 -3.99 3.30
CA GLU A 48 -1.36 -4.37 2.82
C GLU A 48 -2.46 -3.41 3.30
N LEU A 49 -2.46 -3.03 4.58
CA LEU A 49 -3.41 -2.04 5.12
C LEU A 49 -3.32 -0.69 4.40
N ALA A 50 -2.12 -0.27 4.02
CA ALA A 50 -1.88 0.99 3.33
C ALA A 50 -1.95 0.90 1.79
N GLY A 51 -2.26 -0.27 1.22
CA GLY A 51 -2.30 -0.46 -0.24
C GLY A 51 -0.95 -0.24 -0.95
N VAL A 52 0.17 -0.33 -0.24
CA VAL A 52 1.52 -0.09 -0.79
C VAL A 52 2.34 -1.37 -0.85
N SER A 53 3.44 -1.34 -1.61
CA SER A 53 4.39 -2.45 -1.58
C SER A 53 5.14 -2.50 -0.25
N ARG A 54 5.52 -3.71 0.18
CA ARG A 54 6.38 -3.91 1.37
C ARG A 54 7.67 -3.07 1.33
N TRP A 55 8.21 -2.85 0.13
CA TRP A 55 9.42 -2.05 -0.06
C TRP A 55 9.15 -0.58 0.16
N ARG A 56 8.03 -0.06 -0.35
CA ARG A 56 7.61 1.32 -0.12
C ARG A 56 7.30 1.59 1.35
N MET A 57 6.64 0.64 2.03
CA MET A 57 6.43 0.73 3.47
C MET A 57 7.77 0.76 4.23
N ALA A 58 8.75 -0.06 3.84
CA ALA A 58 10.08 -0.04 4.42
C ALA A 58 10.78 1.32 4.27
N ASP A 59 10.64 1.96 3.11
CA ASP A 59 11.21 3.29 2.88
C ASP A 59 10.52 4.38 3.71
N VAL A 60 9.19 4.31 3.85
CA VAL A 60 8.42 5.22 4.71
C VAL A 60 8.89 5.11 6.16
N LEU A 61 8.94 3.89 6.70
CA LEU A 61 9.36 3.63 8.07
C LEU A 61 10.81 4.11 8.34
N ARG A 62 11.75 3.83 7.42
CA ARG A 62 13.12 4.37 7.51
C ARG A 62 13.14 5.90 7.48
N GLY A 63 12.32 6.52 6.62
CA GLY A 63 12.18 7.97 6.55
C GLY A 63 11.73 8.61 7.86
N HIS A 64 10.95 7.87 8.67
CA HIS A 64 10.52 8.28 10.01
C HIS A 64 11.48 7.85 11.13
N GLY A 65 12.64 7.26 10.81
CA GLY A 65 13.61 6.79 11.81
C GLY A 65 13.15 5.56 12.58
N VAL A 66 12.18 4.81 12.05
CA VAL A 66 11.70 3.57 12.66
C VAL A 66 12.65 2.44 12.26
N GLU A 67 13.17 1.72 13.26
CA GLU A 67 13.99 0.53 13.05
C GLU A 67 13.15 -0.57 12.37
N LEU A 68 13.64 -1.11 11.26
CA LEU A 68 12.92 -2.16 10.54
C LEU A 68 13.16 -3.52 11.19
N ARG A 69 12.11 -4.08 11.75
CA ARG A 69 12.04 -5.50 12.07
C ARG A 69 11.80 -6.31 10.79
N LEU A 70 12.86 -6.97 10.31
CA LEU A 70 12.81 -7.78 9.09
C LEU A 70 12.42 -9.22 9.42
N GLY A 71 11.13 -9.51 9.32
CA GLY A 71 10.57 -10.86 9.45
C GLY A 71 10.08 -11.20 10.86
N PRO A 72 9.34 -12.31 10.98
CA PRO A 72 8.82 -12.79 12.26
C PRO A 72 9.96 -13.26 13.17
N GLU A 73 9.88 -12.96 14.47
CA GLU A 73 10.85 -13.41 15.48
C GLU A 73 10.82 -14.92 15.68
N SER A 74 9.69 -15.54 15.35
CA SER A 74 9.46 -16.96 15.55
C SER A 74 8.65 -17.59 14.42
N ILE A 75 8.78 -18.91 14.29
CA ILE A 75 7.97 -19.70 13.37
C ILE A 75 6.48 -19.60 13.72
N ASP A 76 6.15 -19.49 15.02
CA ASP A 76 4.78 -19.32 15.49
C ASP A 76 4.17 -17.99 15.04
N GLU A 77 4.94 -16.90 15.07
CA GLU A 77 4.51 -15.59 14.54
C GLU A 77 4.33 -15.64 13.01
N ALA A 78 5.26 -16.28 12.30
CA ALA A 78 5.15 -16.52 10.86
C ALA A 78 3.87 -17.30 10.50
N ARG A 79 3.55 -18.31 11.32
CA ARG A 79 2.38 -19.17 11.13
C ARG A 79 1.08 -18.43 11.48
N ALA A 80 1.04 -17.69 12.58
CA ALA A 80 -0.11 -16.89 12.98
C ALA A 80 -0.47 -15.86 11.91
N GLU A 81 0.53 -15.23 11.29
CA GLU A 81 0.32 -14.29 10.19
C GLU A 81 -0.26 -14.99 8.94
N ALA A 82 0.27 -16.16 8.57
CA ALA A 82 -0.22 -16.93 7.43
C ALA A 82 -1.65 -17.47 7.66
N GLU A 83 -1.94 -17.92 8.88
CA GLU A 83 -3.25 -18.48 9.25
C GLU A 83 -4.33 -17.40 9.34
N GLY A 84 -3.99 -16.21 9.85
CA GLY A 84 -4.88 -15.05 9.82
C GLY A 84 -5.29 -14.65 8.40
N ARG A 85 -4.36 -14.72 7.43
CA ARG A 85 -4.67 -14.45 6.01
C ARG A 85 -5.58 -15.50 5.38
N LEU A 86 -5.40 -16.76 5.72
CA LEU A 86 -6.24 -17.85 5.20
C LEU A 86 -7.64 -17.82 5.81
N GLY A 87 -7.77 -17.47 7.09
CA GLY A 87 -9.07 -17.29 7.73
C GLY A 87 -9.88 -16.14 7.13
N GLU A 88 -9.23 -15.01 6.83
CA GLU A 88 -9.86 -13.87 6.15
C GLU A 88 -10.34 -14.25 4.73
N TYR A 89 -9.55 -15.03 3.98
CA TYR A 89 -9.93 -15.46 2.63
C TYR A 89 -11.13 -16.42 2.63
N LEU A 90 -11.22 -17.31 3.62
CA LEU A 90 -12.32 -18.28 3.73
C LEU A 90 -13.60 -17.68 4.31
N ALA A 91 -13.53 -16.55 5.03
CA ALA A 91 -14.69 -15.87 5.60
C ALA A 91 -15.40 -14.92 4.62
N ASN A 92 -14.80 -14.61 3.48
CA ASN A 92 -15.37 -13.71 2.46
C ASN A 92 -16.10 -14.47 1.32
N ASP A 93 -16.20 -15.80 1.40
CA ASP A 93 -16.86 -16.67 0.41
C ASP A 93 -18.32 -17.05 0.80
N GLU A 94 -18.94 -16.40 1.79
CA GLU A 94 -20.36 -16.60 2.18
C GLU A 94 -21.32 -15.48 1.75
#